data_AF-A0A3D1HRJ9-F1
#
_entry.id   AF-A0A3D1HRJ9-F1
#
_cell.length_a   1.000
_cell.length_b   1.000
_cell.length_c   1.000
_cell.angle_alpha   90.00
_cell.angle_beta   90.00
_cell.angle_gamma   90.00
#
_symmetry.space_group_name_H-M   'P 1'
#
loop_
_entity.id
_entity.type
_entity.pdbx_description
1 polymer ?
#
loop_
_entity_poly.entity_id
_entity_poly.type
_entity_poly.pdbx_seq_one_letter_code
_entity_poly.pdbx_strand_id
1 'polypeptide(L)'
;MSDLTEGLIALAGRSADIIPSRAVLFARLSLLDWMTCGIAGRNEPLAQKLRQLAQMEGGTGHSTIICGSAAPARMAALANGATSHALDYDDTHFAHVGHLSVGIYPAA
;
A
#
# COMPACT_ATOMS: atom_id res chain seq x y z
N MET A 1 18.71 -4.25 -28.38
CA MET A 1 17.39 -4.18 -27.73
C MET A 1 17.66 -4.27 -26.25
N SER A 2 17.38 -3.24 -25.44
CA SER A 2 17.45 -3.45 -23.99
C SER A 2 16.39 -4.49 -23.67
N ASP A 3 16.75 -5.45 -22.81
CA ASP A 3 15.75 -6.38 -22.29
C ASP A 3 14.65 -5.60 -21.56
N LEU A 4 13.41 -6.09 -21.59
CA LEU A 4 12.28 -5.47 -20.89
C LEU A 4 12.61 -5.25 -19.40
N THR A 5 13.32 -6.21 -18.81
CA THR A 5 13.81 -6.15 -17.43
C THR A 5 14.73 -4.95 -17.18
N GLU A 6 15.69 -4.71 -18.07
CA GLU A 6 16.61 -3.58 -17.98
C GLU A 6 15.85 -2.24 -18.09
N GLY A 7 14.85 -2.18 -18.97
CA GLY A 7 13.97 -1.02 -19.11
C GLY A 7 13.18 -0.72 -17.84
N LEU A 8 12.64 -1.73 -17.16
CA LEU A 8 11.90 -1.58 -15.91
C LEU A 8 12.79 -1.15 -14.75
N ILE A 9 13.99 -1.72 -14.63
CA ILE A 9 14.97 -1.32 -13.61
C ILE A 9 15.38 0.14 -13.83
N ALA A 10 15.67 0.53 -15.07
CA ALA A 10 16.02 1.90 -15.41
C ALA A 10 14.87 2.88 -15.11
N LEU A 11 13.62 2.47 -15.31
CA LEU A 11 12.45 3.27 -14.96
C LEU A 11 12.32 3.46 -13.44
N ALA A 12 12.50 2.40 -12.65
CA ALA A 12 12.41 2.45 -11.19
C ALA A 12 13.51 3.31 -10.54
N GLY A 13 14.68 3.42 -11.17
CA GLY A 13 15.80 4.23 -10.70
C GLY A 13 15.75 5.72 -11.11
N ARG A 14 14.72 6.15 -11.83
CA ARG A 14 14.60 7.56 -12.26
C ARG A 14 14.31 8.48 -11.08
N SER A 15 14.88 9.67 -11.13
CA SER A 15 14.69 10.69 -10.11
C SER A 15 13.24 11.19 -10.07
N ALA A 16 12.75 11.56 -8.88
CA ALA A 16 11.36 11.98 -8.70
C ALA A 16 11.05 13.38 -9.29
N ASP A 17 12.07 14.19 -9.55
CA ASP A 17 11.96 15.54 -10.14
C ASP A 17 11.45 15.53 -11.59
N ILE A 18 11.63 14.43 -12.31
CA ILE A 18 11.11 14.26 -13.68
C ILE A 18 9.64 13.83 -13.72
N ILE A 19 9.01 13.56 -12.57
CA ILE A 19 7.60 13.14 -12.52
C ILE A 19 6.71 14.36 -12.81
N PRO A 20 5.80 14.28 -13.79
CA PRO A 20 4.89 15.38 -14.09
C PRO A 20 4.06 15.79 -12.86
N SER A 21 3.89 17.09 -12.64
CA SER A 21 3.18 17.63 -11.46
C SER A 21 1.75 17.07 -11.32
N ARG A 22 1.09 16.78 -12.45
CA ARG A 22 -0.23 16.13 -12.46
C ARG A 22 -0.18 14.70 -11.90
N ALA A 23 0.85 13.93 -12.23
CA ALA A 23 1.03 12.57 -11.69
C ALA A 23 1.31 12.60 -10.18
N VAL A 24 2.12 13.55 -9.71
CA VAL A 24 2.33 13.77 -8.27
C VAL A 24 1.03 14.13 -7.56
N LEU A 25 0.18 14.97 -8.16
CA LEU A 25 -1.13 15.30 -7.61
C LEU A 25 -2.01 14.05 -7.46
N PHE A 26 -2.12 13.22 -8.51
CA PHE A 26 -2.90 11.98 -8.44
C PHE A 26 -2.34 10.99 -7.42
N ALA A 27 -1.02 10.85 -7.31
CA ALA A 27 -0.41 10.01 -6.28
C ALA A 27 -0.72 10.51 -4.85
N ARG A 28 -0.90 11.81 -4.63
CA ARG A 28 -1.34 12.32 -3.33
C ARG A 28 -2.81 12.03 -3.06
N LEU A 29 -3.66 12.12 -4.09
CA LEU A 29 -5.08 11.78 -3.98
C LEU A 29 -5.28 10.29 -3.73
N SER A 30 -4.56 9.42 -4.45
CA SER A 30 -4.56 7.96 -4.21
C SER A 30 -4.05 7.59 -2.83
N LEU A 31 -3.02 8.29 -2.31
CA LEU A 31 -2.56 8.09 -0.93
C LEU A 31 -3.66 8.46 0.08
N LEU A 32 -4.34 9.58 -0.13
CA LEU A 32 -5.45 10.02 0.72
C LEU A 32 -6.63 9.02 0.69
N ASP A 33 -6.98 8.55 -0.50
CA ASP A 33 -8.02 7.53 -0.71
C ASP A 33 -7.67 6.23 0.03
N TRP A 34 -6.47 5.70 -0.21
CA TRP A 34 -5.97 4.48 0.45
C TRP A 34 -6.01 4.58 1.98
N MET A 35 -5.55 5.70 2.55
CA MET A 35 -5.62 5.93 4.01
C MET A 35 -7.08 5.94 4.50
N THR A 36 -7.99 6.58 3.75
CA THR A 36 -9.40 6.69 4.11
C THR A 36 -10.08 5.32 4.08
N CYS A 37 -9.84 4.53 3.03
CA CYS A 37 -10.35 3.16 2.90
C CYS A 37 -9.79 2.25 3.99
N GLY A 38 -8.50 2.36 4.31
CA GLY A 38 -7.89 1.64 5.44
C GLY A 38 -8.52 2.00 6.79
N ILE A 39 -8.80 3.28 7.02
CA ILE A 39 -9.51 3.72 8.24
C ILE A 39 -10.95 3.19 8.24
N ALA A 40 -11.66 3.21 7.10
CA ALA A 40 -13.03 2.71 7.00
C ALA A 40 -13.10 1.18 7.25
N GLY A 41 -12.17 0.41 6.65
CA GLY A 41 -12.08 -1.04 6.78
C GLY A 41 -11.49 -1.54 8.11
N ARG A 42 -11.07 -0.65 9.02
CA ARG A 42 -10.36 -1.02 10.27
C ARG A 42 -11.09 -2.05 11.14
N ASN A 43 -12.41 -2.09 11.07
CA ASN A 43 -13.25 -2.97 11.88
C ASN A 43 -13.66 -4.26 11.15
N GLU A 44 -13.30 -4.42 9.88
CA GLU A 44 -13.62 -5.64 9.14
C GLU A 44 -12.96 -6.87 9.77
N PRO A 45 -13.61 -8.06 9.71
CA PRO A 45 -13.06 -9.27 10.31
C PRO A 45 -11.64 -9.61 9.82
N LEU A 46 -11.32 -9.29 8.57
CA LEU A 46 -9.98 -9.45 7.99
C LEU A 46 -8.94 -8.60 8.74
N ALA A 47 -9.22 -7.31 8.93
CA ALA A 47 -8.32 -6.37 9.58
C ALA A 47 -8.04 -6.77 11.04
N GLN A 48 -9.08 -7.24 11.75
CA GLN A 48 -8.94 -7.74 13.13
C GLN A 48 -8.03 -8.98 13.19
N LYS A 49 -8.25 -9.96 12.29
CA LYS A 49 -7.45 -11.19 12.23
C LYS A 49 -5.99 -10.90 11.90
N LEU A 50 -5.71 -9.96 11.00
CA LEU A 50 -4.34 -9.59 10.66
C LEU A 50 -3.62 -8.84 11.79
N ARG A 51 -4.32 -7.98 12.55
CA ARG A 51 -3.76 -7.40 13.78
C ARG A 51 -3.44 -8.48 14.83
N GLN A 52 -4.32 -9.46 14.99
CA GLN A 52 -4.07 -10.59 15.88
C GLN A 52 -2.88 -11.43 15.40
N LEU A 53 -2.78 -11.72 14.10
CA LEU A 53 -1.65 -12.43 13.51
C LEU A 53 -0.33 -11.69 13.79
N ALA A 54 -0.29 -10.39 13.55
CA ALA A 54 0.88 -9.57 13.82
C ALA A 54 1.32 -9.64 15.30
N GLN A 55 0.36 -9.64 16.23
CA GLN A 55 0.64 -9.80 17.66
C GLN A 55 1.19 -11.19 17.99
N MET A 56 0.66 -12.25 17.37
CA MET A 56 1.10 -13.62 17.59
C MET A 56 2.50 -13.90 17.01
N GLU A 57 2.81 -13.35 15.84
CA GLU A 57 4.16 -13.44 15.26
C GLU A 57 5.18 -12.61 16.04
N GLY A 58 4.73 -11.51 16.65
CA GLY A 58 5.58 -10.60 17.39
C GLY A 58 6.64 -9.93 16.50
N GLY A 59 7.82 -9.70 17.07
CA GLY A 59 8.92 -9.01 16.41
C GLY A 59 8.88 -7.49 16.63
N THR A 60 10.07 -6.91 16.75
CA THR A 60 10.25 -5.45 16.88
C THR A 60 10.36 -4.83 15.51
N GLY A 61 9.52 -3.84 15.20
CA GLY A 61 9.61 -3.06 13.98
C GLY A 61 9.15 -1.63 14.18
N HIS A 62 9.43 -0.79 13.18
CA HIS A 62 9.15 0.64 13.19
C HIS A 62 7.97 1.03 12.28
N SER A 63 7.28 0.05 11.69
CA SER A 63 6.16 0.27 10.76
C SER A 63 4.83 0.05 11.48
N THR A 64 3.89 0.97 11.31
CA THR A 64 2.62 0.96 12.05
C THR A 64 1.53 0.24 11.27
N ILE A 65 0.81 -0.67 11.94
CA ILE A 65 -0.44 -1.22 11.41
C ILE A 65 -1.58 -0.22 11.67
N ILE A 66 -2.47 -0.01 10.69
CA ILE A 66 -3.66 0.86 10.82
C ILE A 66 -4.47 0.43 12.05
N CYS A 67 -4.63 1.35 13.00
CA CYS A 67 -5.28 1.12 14.29
C CYS A 67 -4.68 -0.05 15.09
N GLY A 68 -3.40 -0.37 14.89
CA GLY A 68 -2.66 -1.43 15.57
C GLY A 68 -1.35 -0.92 16.18
N SER A 69 -0.50 -1.87 16.58
CA SER A 69 0.84 -1.58 17.09
C SER A 69 1.88 -1.51 15.96
N ALA A 70 3.08 -1.07 16.30
CA ALA A 70 4.23 -1.22 15.42
C ALA A 70 4.53 -2.72 15.19
N ALA A 71 5.00 -3.05 13.99
CA ALA A 71 5.32 -4.38 13.53
C ALA A 71 6.50 -4.33 12.54
N PRO A 72 7.14 -5.47 12.24
CA PRO A 72 8.08 -5.56 11.12
C PRO A 72 7.46 -5.07 9.81
N ALA A 73 8.24 -4.40 8.96
CA ALA A 73 7.74 -3.74 7.75
C ALA A 73 6.88 -4.64 6.86
N ARG A 74 7.31 -5.90 6.63
CA ARG A 74 6.53 -6.87 5.84
C ARG A 74 5.13 -7.15 6.41
N MET A 75 5.00 -7.17 7.74
CA MET A 75 3.74 -7.47 8.41
C MET A 75 2.84 -6.24 8.39
N ALA A 76 3.39 -5.05 8.62
CA ALA A 76 2.67 -3.80 8.46
C ALA A 76 2.14 -3.64 7.03
N ALA A 77 2.96 -3.96 6.03
CA ALA A 77 2.56 -3.89 4.63
C ALA A 77 1.38 -4.84 4.33
N LEU A 78 1.50 -6.11 4.72
CA LEU A 78 0.44 -7.11 4.55
C LEU A 78 -0.87 -6.66 5.23
N ALA A 79 -0.79 -6.27 6.50
CA ALA A 79 -1.97 -5.90 7.28
C ALA A 79 -2.64 -4.64 6.73
N ASN A 80 -1.87 -3.62 6.37
CA ASN A 80 -2.40 -2.34 5.90
C ASN A 80 -3.02 -2.46 4.51
N GLY A 81 -2.36 -3.15 3.57
CA GLY A 81 -2.90 -3.36 2.22
C GLY A 81 -4.21 -4.15 2.23
N ALA A 82 -4.24 -5.25 2.99
CA ALA A 82 -5.46 -6.03 3.16
C ALA A 82 -6.58 -5.24 3.85
N THR A 83 -6.26 -4.42 4.86
CA THR A 83 -7.25 -3.59 5.56
C THR A 83 -7.83 -2.52 4.64
N SER A 84 -7.00 -1.85 3.82
CA SER A 84 -7.48 -0.84 2.86
C SER A 84 -8.36 -1.40 1.76
N HIS A 85 -8.19 -2.68 1.41
CA HIS A 85 -8.99 -3.35 0.38
C HIS A 85 -10.25 -4.04 0.94
N ALA A 86 -10.42 -4.10 2.27
CA ALA A 86 -11.41 -4.97 2.91
C ALA A 86 -12.88 -4.66 2.55
N LEU A 87 -13.16 -3.47 2.02
CA LEU A 87 -14.50 -3.01 1.66
C LEU A 87 -14.74 -2.95 0.14
N ASP A 88 -13.76 -3.31 -0.70
CA ASP A 88 -13.77 -3.10 -2.16
C ASP A 88 -14.11 -1.64 -2.54
N TYR A 89 -13.62 -0.68 -1.76
CA TYR A 89 -13.93 0.75 -1.91
C TYR A 89 -12.72 1.62 -2.28
N ASP A 90 -11.54 1.02 -2.27
CA ASP A 90 -10.29 1.63 -2.71
C ASP A 90 -10.21 1.83 -4.22
N ASP A 91 -9.28 2.68 -4.64
CA ASP A 91 -9.13 3.09 -6.03
C ASP A 91 -8.96 1.94 -7.04
N THR A 92 -9.37 2.22 -8.28
CA THR A 92 -9.17 1.34 -9.43
C THR A 92 -8.42 2.06 -10.53
N HIS A 93 -7.63 1.32 -11.30
CA HIS A 93 -6.94 1.86 -12.46
C HIS A 93 -7.36 1.15 -13.75
N PHE A 94 -8.07 1.85 -14.64
CA PHE A 94 -8.66 1.28 -15.85
C PHE A 94 -7.67 0.59 -16.80
N ALA A 95 -6.45 1.12 -16.94
CA ALA A 95 -5.45 0.52 -17.84
C ALA A 95 -4.86 -0.80 -17.30
N HIS A 96 -4.95 -1.03 -15.99
CA HIS A 96 -4.44 -2.24 -15.32
C HIS A 96 -5.58 -3.17 -14.87
N VAL A 97 -6.83 -2.69 -14.88
CA VAL A 97 -8.02 -3.39 -14.36
C VAL A 97 -7.74 -3.98 -12.98
N GLY A 98 -7.36 -3.13 -12.02
CA GLY A 98 -7.11 -3.57 -10.64
C GLY A 98 -6.91 -2.42 -9.66
N HIS A 99 -6.67 -2.81 -8.41
CA HIS A 99 -6.51 -1.97 -7.23
C HIS A 99 -5.01 -1.82 -6.90
N LEU A 100 -4.40 -0.70 -7.30
CA LEU A 100 -2.94 -0.55 -7.25
C LEU A 100 -2.45 -0.01 -5.91
N SER A 101 -3.19 0.95 -5.33
CA SER A 101 -2.78 1.67 -4.13
C SER A 101 -2.64 0.75 -2.92
N VAL A 102 -3.48 -0.29 -2.83
CA VAL A 102 -3.46 -1.31 -1.76
C VAL A 102 -2.22 -2.21 -1.78
N GLY A 103 -1.47 -2.23 -2.88
CA GLY A 103 -0.17 -2.91 -2.97
C GLY A 103 1.02 -1.95 -2.83
N ILE A 104 0.90 -0.74 -3.36
CA ILE A 104 2.01 0.22 -3.46
C ILE A 104 2.27 0.94 -2.13
N TYR A 105 1.27 1.63 -1.58
CA TYR A 105 1.46 2.44 -0.37
C TYR A 105 1.83 1.66 0.89
N PRO A 106 1.24 0.49 1.18
CA PRO A 106 1.64 -0.24 2.38
C PRO A 106 3.07 -0.77 2.32
N ALA A 107 3.67 -0.88 1.12
CA ALA A 107 5.04 -1.34 0.93
C ALA A 107 6.09 -0.22 0.96
N ALA A 108 5.69 1.05 0.82
CA ALA A 108 6.54 2.23 0.78
C ALA A 108 6.92 2.72 2.18
#